data_AF-K8E6U8-F1
#
_entry.id   AF-K8E6U8-F1
#
_cell.length_a   1.000
_cell.length_b   1.000
_cell.length_c   1.000
_cell.angle_alpha   90.00
_cell.angle_beta   90.00
_cell.angle_gamma   90.00
#
_symmetry.space_group_name_H-M   'P 1'
#
loop_
_entity.id
_entity.type
_entity.pdbx_description
1 polymer ?
#
loop_
_entity_poly.entity_id
_entity_poly.type
_entity_poly.pdbx_seq_one_letter_code
_entity_poly.pdbx_strand_id
1 'polypeptide(L)'
;MQPFFIENRLIVAHNLPFDQGVLNACLDYYGIERPHFQTLCTVQSSKRLLTQLPNHKLNTVCDYLGINLENHHHALDDSNACANILLHLEDQFGTDPLKKLVKHV
;
A
#
# COMPACT_ATOMS: atom_id res chain seq x y z
N MET A 1 -11.45 6.98 13.98
CA MET A 1 -11.38 6.38 12.63
C MET A 1 -12.03 7.22 11.54
N GLN A 2 -13.16 7.89 11.81
CA GLN A 2 -13.93 8.64 10.79
C GLN A 2 -13.17 9.61 9.88
N PRO A 3 -12.11 10.36 10.26
CA PRO A 3 -11.43 11.23 9.28
C PRO A 3 -10.52 10.47 8.30
N PHE A 4 -10.13 9.22 8.62
CA PHE A 4 -9.14 8.46 7.86
C PHE A 4 -9.71 7.28 7.08
N PHE A 5 -10.81 6.69 7.56
CA PHE A 5 -11.48 5.55 6.93
C PHE A 5 -12.90 5.94 6.52
N ILE A 6 -12.98 6.71 5.44
CA ILE A 6 -14.23 7.15 4.81
C ILE A 6 -14.47 6.36 3.54
N GLU A 7 -15.73 6.23 3.19
CA GLU A 7 -16.16 5.68 1.92
C GLU A 7 -15.45 6.41 0.76
N ASN A 8 -14.97 5.66 -0.22
CA ASN A 8 -14.22 6.14 -1.38
C ASN A 8 -12.83 6.75 -1.11
N ARG A 9 -12.27 6.64 0.09
CA ARG A 9 -10.85 6.92 0.30
C ARG A 9 -10.01 5.69 -0.02
N LEU A 10 -8.93 5.91 -0.78
CA LEU A 10 -7.95 4.88 -1.10
C LEU A 10 -6.94 4.72 0.03
N ILE A 11 -6.81 3.50 0.53
CA ILE A 11 -5.79 3.07 1.49
C ILE A 11 -4.74 2.24 0.75
N VAL A 12 -3.48 2.60 0.93
CA VAL A 12 -2.38 1.98 0.21
C VAL A 12 -1.46 1.32 1.22
N ALA A 13 -1.07 0.07 0.96
CA ALA A 13 -0.19 -0.67 1.84
C ALA A 13 0.78 -1.57 1.07
N HIS A 14 1.94 -1.82 1.66
CA HIS A 14 2.95 -2.71 1.12
C HIS A 14 2.82 -4.07 1.79
N ASN A 15 2.22 -5.03 1.07
CA ASN A 15 1.75 -6.33 1.59
C ASN A 15 0.41 -6.25 2.35
N LEU A 16 -0.58 -5.62 1.71
CA LEU A 16 -1.94 -5.37 2.22
C LEU A 16 -2.58 -6.51 3.07
N PRO A 17 -2.48 -7.82 2.71
CA PRO A 17 -3.09 -8.87 3.54
C PRO A 17 -2.59 -8.89 5.00
N PHE A 18 -1.33 -8.51 5.24
CA PHE A 18 -0.77 -8.43 6.58
C PHE A 18 -1.38 -7.26 7.36
N ASP A 19 -1.30 -6.03 6.83
CA ASP A 19 -1.82 -4.83 7.48
C ASP A 19 -3.33 -4.92 7.72
N GLN A 20 -4.07 -5.45 6.75
CA GLN A 20 -5.50 -5.67 6.86
C GLN A 20 -5.84 -6.69 7.95
N GLY A 21 -5.02 -7.73 8.13
CA GLY A 21 -5.18 -8.71 9.20
C GLY A 21 -5.02 -8.07 10.58
N VAL A 22 -3.98 -7.26 10.77
CA VAL A 22 -3.74 -6.52 12.02
C VAL A 22 -4.87 -5.54 12.29
N LEU A 23 -5.27 -4.75 11.29
CA LEU A 23 -6.37 -3.80 11.43
C LEU A 23 -7.67 -4.50 11.83
N ASN A 24 -8.07 -5.55 11.11
CA ASN A 24 -9.29 -6.31 11.40
C ASN A 24 -9.28 -6.89 12.82
N ALA A 25 -8.15 -7.46 13.26
CA ALA A 25 -8.03 -8.00 14.60
C ALA A 25 -8.19 -6.91 15.68
N CYS A 26 -7.62 -5.71 15.46
CA CYS A 26 -7.82 -4.58 16.35
C CYS A 26 -9.29 -4.12 16.38
N LEU A 27 -9.94 -4.03 15.23
CA LEU A 27 -11.35 -3.62 15.14
C LEU A 27 -12.26 -4.61 15.87
N ASP A 28 -12.06 -5.91 15.61
CA ASP A 28 -12.83 -6.97 16.25
C ASP A 28 -12.60 -6.94 17.79
N TYR A 29 -11.36 -6.73 18.25
CA TYR A 29 -11.03 -6.64 19.68
C TYR A 29 -11.75 -5.49 20.39
N TYR A 30 -11.85 -4.33 19.75
CA TYR A 30 -12.52 -3.15 20.32
C TYR A 30 -14.02 -3.07 19.98
N GLY A 31 -14.58 -4.06 19.28
CA GLY A 31 -15.98 -4.06 18.86
C GLY A 31 -16.32 -2.92 17.89
N ILE A 32 -15.35 -2.47 17.07
CA ILE A 32 -15.52 -1.40 16.11
C ILE A 32 -15.94 -1.99 14.76
N GLU A 33 -17.02 -1.46 14.18
CA GLU A 33 -17.46 -1.85 12.85
C GLU A 33 -16.40 -1.54 11.80
N ARG A 34 -16.21 -2.46 10.85
CA ARG A 34 -15.23 -2.31 9.79
C ARG A 34 -15.70 -1.22 8.82
N PRO A 35 -14.92 -0.15 8.62
CA PRO A 35 -15.31 0.90 7.69
C PRO A 35 -15.15 0.40 6.25
N HIS A 36 -15.94 0.96 5.35
CA HIS A 36 -15.81 0.71 3.92
C HIS A 36 -14.81 1.68 3.29
N PHE A 37 -13.83 1.15 2.56
CA PHE A 37 -12.81 1.95 1.88
C PHE A 37 -12.23 1.21 0.66
N GLN A 38 -11.54 1.96 -0.18
CA GLN A 38 -10.82 1.40 -1.31
C GLN A 38 -9.41 1.01 -0.87
N THR A 39 -8.84 -0.04 -1.44
CA THR A 39 -7.47 -0.49 -1.14
C THR A 39 -6.65 -0.71 -2.39
N LEU A 40 -5.34 -0.47 -2.29
CA LEU A 40 -4.36 -0.83 -3.32
C LEU A 40 -3.09 -1.36 -2.65
N CYS A 41 -2.55 -2.45 -3.20
CA CYS A 41 -1.35 -3.10 -2.69
C CYS A 41 -0.14 -2.81 -3.58
N THR A 42 0.90 -2.18 -3.03
CA THR A 42 2.11 -1.84 -3.80
C THR A 42 2.95 -3.05 -4.17
N VAL A 43 2.83 -4.18 -3.44
CA VAL A 43 3.44 -5.45 -3.86
C VAL A 43 2.78 -5.97 -5.14
N GLN A 44 1.44 -5.91 -5.23
CA GLN A 44 0.73 -6.35 -6.44
C GLN A 44 0.98 -5.40 -7.61
N SER A 45 1.00 -4.09 -7.33
CA SER A 45 1.26 -3.05 -8.32
C SER A 45 2.67 -3.16 -8.90
N SER A 46 3.69 -3.28 -8.04
CA SER A 46 5.07 -3.46 -8.49
C SER A 46 5.27 -4.81 -9.19
N LYS A 47 4.65 -5.92 -8.75
CA LYS A 47 4.67 -7.21 -9.48
C LYS A 47 4.16 -7.09 -10.90
N ARG A 48 3.14 -6.27 -11.12
CA ARG A 48 2.52 -6.08 -12.42
C ARG A 48 3.33 -5.15 -13.33
N LEU A 49 3.95 -4.11 -12.76
CA LEU A 49 4.54 -3.00 -13.53
C LEU A 49 6.07 -3.07 -13.60
N LEU A 50 6.73 -3.66 -12.60
CA LEU A 50 8.19 -3.78 -12.49
C LEU A 50 8.62 -5.25 -12.58
N THR A 51 8.26 -5.93 -13.67
CA THR A 51 8.41 -7.38 -13.86
C THR A 51 9.86 -7.88 -13.85
N GLN A 52 10.83 -6.98 -14.00
CA GLN A 52 12.27 -7.22 -13.99
C GLN A 52 12.87 -7.40 -12.59
N LEU A 53 12.13 -7.07 -11.53
CA LEU A 53 12.66 -7.16 -10.17
C LEU A 53 12.79 -8.61 -9.70
N PRO A 54 13.87 -8.95 -8.96
CA PRO A 54 14.06 -10.31 -8.43
C PRO A 54 13.02 -10.66 -7.37
N ASN A 55 12.51 -9.66 -6.66
CA ASN A 55 11.41 -9.77 -5.72
C ASN A 55 10.77 -8.39 -5.52
N HIS A 56 9.66 -8.34 -4.80
CA HIS A 56 8.88 -7.12 -4.58
C HIS A 56 8.76 -6.78 -3.09
N LYS A 57 9.81 -7.04 -2.31
CA LYS A 57 9.92 -6.53 -0.95
C LYS A 57 10.08 -5.02 -0.97
N LEU A 58 9.68 -4.36 0.11
CA LEU A 58 9.68 -2.90 0.21
C LEU A 58 11.05 -2.31 -0.14
N ASN A 59 12.11 -2.83 0.49
CA ASN A 59 13.49 -2.42 0.25
C ASN A 59 13.89 -2.57 -1.22
N THR A 60 13.63 -3.72 -1.84
CA THR A 60 14.00 -3.98 -3.24
C THR A 60 13.29 -3.03 -4.21
N VAL A 61 12.02 -2.71 -3.96
CA VAL A 61 11.28 -1.76 -4.80
C VAL A 61 11.78 -0.33 -4.57
N CYS A 62 12.05 0.06 -3.32
CA CYS A 62 12.62 1.37 -3.00
C CYS A 62 14.00 1.56 -3.63
N ASP A 63 14.88 0.58 -3.51
CA ASP A 63 16.23 0.61 -4.09
C ASP A 63 16.17 0.79 -5.61
N TYR A 64 15.26 0.08 -6.28
CA TYR A 64 15.08 0.20 -7.72
C TYR A 64 14.54 1.58 -8.15
N LEU A 65 13.64 2.15 -7.36
CA LEU A 65 13.01 3.45 -7.65
C LEU A 65 13.83 4.64 -7.12
N GLY A 66 14.95 4.40 -6.43
CA GLY A 66 15.75 5.46 -5.81
C GLY A 66 15.07 6.14 -4.61
N ILE A 67 14.14 5.46 -3.94
CA ILE A 67 13.45 5.97 -2.76
C ILE A 67 14.31 5.69 -1.52
N ASN A 68 14.71 6.73 -0.80
CA ASN A 68 15.48 6.57 0.43
C ASN A 68 14.62 5.95 1.55
N LEU A 69 15.10 4.86 2.15
CA LEU A 69 14.49 4.24 3.32
C LEU A 69 15.42 4.38 4.52
N GLU A 70 15.34 5.52 5.20
CA GLU A 70 16.30 5.92 6.23
C GLU A 70 16.25 5.02 7.47
N ASN A 71 15.06 4.66 7.98
CA ASN A 71 14.90 3.73 9.09
C ASN A 71 13.96 2.57 8.73
N HIS A 72 14.50 1.54 8.09
CA HIS A 72 13.83 0.25 7.97
C HIS A 72 13.24 -0.17 9.33
N HIS A 73 11.93 -0.48 9.38
CA HIS A 73 11.13 -0.91 10.54
C HIS A 73 10.42 0.18 11.37
N HIS A 74 10.54 1.46 11.00
CA HIS A 74 9.60 2.46 11.51
C HIS A 74 8.33 2.48 10.63
N ALA A 75 7.18 2.21 11.25
CA ALA A 75 5.90 2.14 10.52
C ALA A 75 5.58 3.41 9.71
N LEU A 76 6.03 4.58 10.17
CA LEU A 76 5.91 5.85 9.45
C LEU A 76 6.75 5.86 8.17
N ASP A 77 8.01 5.42 8.25
CA ASP A 77 8.94 5.40 7.13
C ASP A 77 8.50 4.37 6.08
N ASP A 78 8.04 3.20 6.53
CA ASP A 78 7.48 2.17 5.66
C ASP A 78 6.20 2.67 4.94
N SER A 79 5.36 3.44 5.64
CA SER A 79 4.15 4.05 5.06
C SER A 79 4.49 5.14 4.04
N ASN A 80 5.47 6.00 4.33
CA ASN A 80 5.96 7.03 3.41
C ASN A 80 6.55 6.41 2.15
N ALA A 81 7.35 5.35 2.30
CA ALA A 81 7.90 4.63 1.17
C ALA A 81 6.83 3.95 0.33
N CYS A 82 5.82 3.34 0.95
CA CYS A 82 4.69 2.78 0.24
C CYS A 82 3.95 3.84 -0.61
N ALA A 83 3.73 5.04 -0.06
CA ALA A 83 3.14 6.15 -0.80
C ALA A 83 4.02 6.59 -1.97
N ASN A 84 5.33 6.74 -1.75
CA ASN A 84 6.28 7.10 -2.81
C ASN A 84 6.34 6.07 -3.95
N ILE A 85 6.29 4.77 -3.62
CA ILE A 85 6.21 3.71 -4.63
C ILE A 85 4.98 3.91 -5.51
N LEU A 86 3.80 4.14 -4.92
CA LEU A 86 2.58 4.36 -5.71
C LEU A 86 2.73 5.57 -6.65
N LEU A 87 3.23 6.69 -6.14
CA LEU A 87 3.43 7.91 -6.93
C LEU A 87 4.41 7.69 -8.08
N HIS A 88 5.49 6.94 -7.86
CA HIS A 88 6.45 6.60 -8.93
C HIS A 88 5.83 5.68 -9.98
N LEU A 89 5.02 4.70 -9.56
CA LEU A 89 4.32 3.83 -10.51
C LEU A 89 3.27 4.60 -11.32
N GLU A 90 2.59 5.58 -10.71
CA GLU A 90 1.66 6.46 -11.40
C GLU A 90 2.39 7.35 -12.42
N ASP A 91 3.50 7.96 -12.03
CA ASP A 91 4.31 8.80 -12.90
C ASP A 91 4.84 8.03 -14.13
N GLN A 92 5.32 6.79 -13.92
CA GLN A 92 5.91 5.99 -15.00
C GLN A 92 4.88 5.29 -15.91
N PHE A 93 3.75 4.83 -15.36
CA PHE A 93 2.82 3.95 -16.08
C PHE A 93 1.40 4.51 -16.20
N GLY A 94 1.13 5.67 -15.60
CA GLY A 94 -0.19 6.29 -15.54
C GLY A 94 -1.15 5.61 -14.55
N THR A 95 -2.35 6.19 -14.41
CA THR A 95 -3.35 5.73 -13.43
C THR A 95 -4.16 4.52 -13.87
N ASP A 96 -4.31 4.29 -15.18
CA ASP A 96 -5.15 3.22 -15.73
C ASP A 96 -4.79 1.80 -15.27
N PRO A 97 -3.51 1.37 -15.30
CA PRO A 97 -3.14 0.05 -14.78
C PRO A 97 -3.34 -0.07 -13.26
N LEU A 98 -3.17 1.03 -12.51
CA LEU A 98 -3.31 1.06 -11.06
C LEU A 98 -4.78 0.98 -10.62
N LYS A 99 -5.68 1.70 -11.30
CA LYS A 99 -7.13 1.66 -11.05
C LYS A 99 -7.70 0.25 -11.16
N LYS A 100 -7.17 -0.57 -12.08
CA LYS A 100 -7.56 -1.99 -12.25
C LYS A 100 -7.14 -2.88 -11.08
N LEU A 101 -6.26 -2.40 -10.20
CA LEU A 101 -5.79 -3.12 -9.02
C LEU A 101 -6.47 -2.65 -7.72
N VAL A 102 -7.29 -1.60 -7.79
CA VAL A 102 -8.05 -1.11 -6.64
C VAL A 102 -9.14 -2.11 -6.27
N LYS A 103 -9.27 -2.39 -4.97
CA LYS A 103 -10.32 -3.25 -4.40
C LYS A 103 -11.19 -2.47 -3.44
N HIS A 104 -12.46 -2.82 -3.36
CA HIS A 104 -13.38 -2.30 -2.35
C HIS A 104 -13.43 -3.29 -1.20
N VAL A 105 -13.28 -2.78 0.02
CA VAL A 105 -13.29 -3.54 1.27
C VAL A 105 -14.40 -2.99 2.16
#